data_AF-A0A348XHL7-F1
#
_entry.id   AF-A0A348XHL7-F1
#
_cell.length_a   1.000
_cell.length_b   1.000
_cell.length_c   1.000
_cell.angle_alpha   90.00
_cell.angle_beta   90.00
_cell.angle_gamma   90.00
#
_symmetry.space_group_name_H-M   'P 1'
#
loop_
_entity.id
_entity.type
_entity.pdbx_description
1 polymer ?
#
loop_
_entity_poly.entity_id
_entity_poly.type
_entity_poly.pdbx_seq_one_letter_code
_entity_poly.pdbx_strand_id
1 'polypeptide(L)'
;RGYCLTSRSRQVRPADFAEFDYLVAMDDSNCEDLRGLERADGYNDRIVKMTDYCRNYQVDAIPDPYYGGSAGFERVIDLLEDACTGLLDTITRSDSQA
;
A
#
# COMPACT_ATOMS: atom_id res chain seq x y z
N ARG A 1 14.44 -1.02 13.29
CA ARG A 1 14.32 -2.33 12.62
C ARG A 1 15.32 -2.55 11.46
N GLY A 2 16.35 -1.71 11.27
CA GLY A 2 17.38 -1.93 10.24
C GLY A 2 17.02 -1.46 8.82
N TYR A 3 15.82 -0.93 8.59
CA TYR A 3 15.42 -0.32 7.32
C TYR A 3 16.15 1.01 7.08
N CYS A 4 16.71 1.16 5.88
CA CYS A 4 17.27 2.42 5.41
C CYS A 4 16.22 3.17 4.59
N LEU A 5 15.66 4.24 5.16
CA LEU A 5 14.59 5.02 4.53
C LEU A 5 15.20 6.21 3.77
N THR A 6 15.46 6.03 2.47
CA THR A 6 16.04 7.07 1.60
C THR A 6 15.04 7.68 0.62
N SER A 7 13.75 7.45 0.83
CA SER A 7 12.67 7.91 -0.05
C SER A 7 12.56 9.45 -0.06
N ARG A 8 12.22 10.00 -1.23
CA ARG A 8 11.84 11.41 -1.39
C ARG A 8 10.37 11.48 -1.77
N SER A 9 9.62 12.31 -1.05
CA SER A 9 8.20 12.51 -1.34
C SER A 9 8.00 13.00 -2.78
N ARG A 10 7.01 12.41 -3.46
CA ARG A 10 6.60 12.72 -4.83
C ARG A 10 5.09 12.55 -4.92
N GLN A 11 4.42 13.43 -5.67
CA GLN A 11 3.00 13.29 -5.98
C GLN A 11 2.75 12.20 -7.03
N VAL A 12 1.65 11.45 -6.85
CA VAL A 12 1.15 10.50 -7.85
C VAL A 12 0.75 11.25 -9.13
N ARG A 13 1.06 10.65 -10.28
CA ARG A 13 0.84 11.19 -11.62
C ARG A 13 -0.02 10.22 -12.43
N PRO A 14 -0.79 10.68 -13.43
CA PRO A 14 -1.57 9.81 -14.29
C PRO A 14 -0.77 8.69 -14.97
N ALA A 15 0.52 8.93 -15.29
CA ALA A 15 1.39 7.92 -15.87
C ALA A 15 1.65 6.72 -14.94
N ASP A 16 1.61 6.94 -13.61
CA ASP A 16 1.86 5.87 -12.63
C ASP A 16 0.83 4.73 -12.76
N PHE A 17 -0.42 5.03 -13.13
CA PHE A 17 -1.48 4.03 -13.29
C PHE A 17 -1.21 3.03 -14.43
N ALA A 18 -0.53 3.48 -15.48
CA ALA A 18 -0.13 2.62 -16.59
C ALA A 18 1.22 1.92 -16.33
N GLU A 19 2.12 2.57 -15.58
CA GLU A 19 3.48 2.09 -15.30
C GLU A 19 3.53 0.96 -14.26
N PHE A 20 2.69 1.02 -13.23
CA PHE A 20 2.70 0.05 -12.13
C PHE A 20 1.51 -0.91 -12.20
N ASP A 21 1.74 -2.18 -11.87
CA ASP A 21 0.70 -3.21 -11.78
C ASP A 21 -0.14 -3.10 -10.50
N TYR A 22 0.45 -2.54 -9.44
CA TYR A 22 -0.20 -2.32 -8.15
C TYR A 22 0.06 -0.90 -7.64
N LEU A 23 -1.01 -0.19 -7.32
CA LEU A 23 -0.99 1.07 -6.58
C LEU A 23 -1.51 0.79 -5.17
N VAL A 24 -0.58 0.69 -4.21
CA VAL A 24 -0.89 0.26 -2.84
C VAL A 24 -1.18 1.47 -1.95
N ALA A 25 -2.43 1.60 -1.51
CA ALA A 25 -2.89 2.65 -0.62
C ALA A 25 -2.82 2.23 0.86
N MET A 26 -2.53 3.18 1.75
CA MET A 26 -2.37 2.90 3.19
C MET A 26 -3.70 2.93 3.96
N ASP A 27 -4.66 3.71 3.46
CA ASP A 27 -6.00 3.87 4.04
C ASP A 27 -7.06 4.11 2.94
N ASP A 28 -8.33 4.27 3.35
CA ASP A 28 -9.43 4.54 2.41
C ASP A 28 -9.33 5.90 1.73
N SER A 29 -8.82 6.92 2.42
CA SER A 29 -8.66 8.26 1.84
C SER A 29 -7.67 8.23 0.67
N ASN A 30 -6.57 7.51 0.81
CA ASN A 30 -5.61 7.31 -0.27
C ASN A 30 -6.24 6.53 -1.43
N CYS A 31 -7.06 5.51 -1.15
CA CYS A 31 -7.81 4.81 -2.20
C CYS A 31 -8.74 5.77 -2.96
N GLU A 32 -9.52 6.57 -2.24
CA GLU A 32 -10.45 7.54 -2.83
C GLU A 32 -9.71 8.59 -3.67
N ASP A 33 -8.59 9.11 -3.17
CA ASP A 33 -7.74 10.07 -3.89
C ASP A 33 -7.17 9.46 -5.18
N LEU A 34 -6.67 8.22 -5.12
CA LEU A 34 -6.18 7.52 -6.31
C LEU A 34 -7.29 7.28 -7.33
N ARG A 35 -8.47 6.83 -6.89
CA ARG A 35 -9.65 6.64 -7.76
C ARG A 35 -10.12 7.96 -8.38
N GLY A 36 -10.04 9.07 -7.65
CA GLY A 36 -10.37 10.40 -8.17
C GLY A 36 -9.35 10.93 -9.20
N LEU A 37 -8.09 10.50 -9.09
CA LEU A 37 -7.03 10.81 -10.05
C LEU A 37 -7.06 9.92 -11.29
N GLU A 38 -7.51 8.67 -11.15
CA GLU A 38 -7.74 7.72 -12.25
C GLU A 38 -8.96 8.16 -13.05
N ARG A 39 -8.78 9.16 -13.93
CA ARG A 39 -9.82 9.65 -14.84
C ARG A 39 -10.02 8.78 -16.08
N ALA A 40 -9.22 7.71 -16.23
CA ALA A 40 -9.39 6.71 -17.28
C ALA A 40 -10.27 5.57 -16.72
N ASP A 41 -10.93 4.78 -17.56
CA ASP A 41 -11.86 3.72 -17.11
C ASP A 41 -11.16 2.36 -16.89
N GLY A 42 -9.83 2.34 -16.68
CA GLY A 42 -9.04 1.15 -17.02
C GLY A 42 -8.17 0.56 -15.92
N TYR A 43 -7.82 1.33 -14.87
CA TYR A 43 -6.78 0.91 -13.91
C TYR A 43 -7.28 0.84 -12.46
N ASN A 44 -8.59 0.97 -12.24
CA ASN A 44 -9.23 0.91 -10.93
C ASN A 44 -9.00 -0.43 -10.19
N ASP A 45 -8.70 -1.50 -10.93
CA ASP A 45 -8.38 -2.84 -10.42
C ASP A 45 -6.95 -2.95 -9.87
N ARG A 46 -6.05 -2.04 -10.26
CA ARG A 46 -4.67 -1.97 -9.75
C ARG A 46 -4.57 -1.28 -8.40
N ILE A 47 -5.60 -0.53 -8.00
CA ILE A 47 -5.65 0.19 -6.72
C ILE A 47 -6.06 -0.80 -5.64
N VAL A 48 -5.13 -1.10 -4.73
CA VAL A 48 -5.29 -2.10 -3.67
C VAL A 48 -4.97 -1.48 -2.31
N LYS A 49 -5.59 -1.99 -1.24
CA LYS A 49 -5.31 -1.52 0.12
C LYS A 49 -4.23 -2.38 0.77
N MET A 50 -3.27 -1.75 1.42
CA MET A 50 -2.17 -2.47 2.07
C MET A 50 -2.68 -3.50 3.09
N THR A 51 -3.75 -3.15 3.82
CA THR A 51 -4.33 -4.00 4.85
C THR A 51 -5.05 -5.23 4.31
N ASP A 52 -5.43 -5.26 3.03
CA ASP A 52 -6.02 -6.45 2.39
C ASP A 52 -5.03 -7.62 2.34
N TYR A 53 -3.75 -7.33 2.51
CA TYR A 53 -2.66 -8.29 2.53
C TYR A 53 -2.19 -8.65 3.95
N CYS A 54 -2.74 -8.04 5.01
CA CYS A 54 -2.45 -8.46 6.38
C CYS A 54 -2.88 -9.91 6.61
N ARG A 55 -2.06 -10.69 7.32
CA ARG A 55 -2.34 -12.10 7.64
C ARG A 55 -2.67 -12.30 9.11
N ASN A 56 -1.96 -11.55 9.95
CA ASN A 56 -1.98 -11.70 11.39
C ASN A 56 -2.74 -10.55 12.07
N TYR A 57 -2.96 -9.44 11.36
CA TYR A 57 -3.71 -8.30 11.86
C TYR A 57 -5.01 -8.09 11.09
N GLN A 58 -6.12 -7.97 11.82
CA GLN A 58 -7.39 -7.47 11.28
C GLN A 58 -7.47 -5.98 11.56
N VAL A 59 -7.08 -5.19 10.57
CA VAL A 59 -7.12 -3.73 10.62
C VAL A 59 -7.64 -3.19 9.30
N ASP A 60 -8.41 -2.12 9.36
CA ASP A 60 -8.98 -1.52 8.16
C ASP A 60 -8.05 -0.49 7.54
N ALA A 61 -7.02 0.01 8.24
CA ALA A 61 -6.08 0.98 7.69
C ALA A 61 -4.71 0.89 8.37
N ILE A 62 -3.67 1.30 7.65
CA ILE A 62 -2.38 1.63 8.26
C ILE A 62 -2.51 3.02 8.86
N PRO A 63 -2.43 3.16 10.20
CA PRO A 63 -2.68 4.44 10.86
C PRO A 63 -1.57 5.43 10.55
N ASP A 64 -1.91 6.73 10.50
CA ASP A 64 -0.93 7.79 10.41
C ASP A 64 -0.04 7.80 11.69
N PRO A 65 1.28 7.59 11.58
CA PRO A 65 2.17 7.50 12.73
C PRO A 65 2.46 8.84 13.41
N TYR A 66 2.18 9.98 12.77
CA TYR A 66 2.62 11.30 13.25
C TYR A 66 1.92 11.76 14.53
N TYR A 67 0.74 11.21 14.84
CA TYR A 67 -0.04 11.58 16.03
C TYR A 67 0.28 10.71 17.27
N GLY A 68 1.01 9.60 17.11
CA GLY A 68 1.25 8.60 18.15
C GLY A 68 2.66 8.60 18.78
N GLY A 69 3.51 9.56 18.41
CA GLY A 69 4.94 9.53 18.77
C GLY A 69 5.63 8.26 18.25
N SER A 70 6.71 7.82 18.90
CA SER A 70 7.48 6.65 18.45
C SER A 70 6.69 5.34 18.43
N ALA A 71 5.70 5.18 19.31
CA ALA A 71 4.85 3.98 19.35
C ALA A 71 3.95 3.86 18.11
N GLY A 72 3.51 4.99 17.54
CA GLY A 72 2.77 5.01 16.29
C GLY A 72 3.59 4.44 15.13
N PHE A 73 4.87 4.83 15.03
CA PHE A 73 5.77 4.29 14.01
C PHE A 73 6.03 2.80 14.17
N GLU A 74 6.27 2.30 15.39
CA GLU A 74 6.46 0.85 15.60
C GLU A 74 5.21 0.06 15.18
N ARG A 75 4.02 0.55 15.51
CA ARG A 75 2.76 -0.09 15.09
C ARG A 75 2.61 -0.12 13.57
N VAL A 76 2.95 0.96 12.88
CA VAL A 76 2.93 1.01 11.41
C VAL A 76 3.90 -0.01 10.82
N ILE A 77 5.13 -0.09 11.34
CA ILE A 77 6.11 -1.08 10.86
C ILE A 77 5.61 -2.52 11.08
N ASP A 78 5.02 -2.83 12.24
CA ASP A 78 4.46 -4.18 12.48
C ASP A 78 3.38 -4.57 11.46
N LEU A 79 2.50 -3.62 11.10
CA LEU A 79 1.46 -3.83 10.11
C LEU A 79 2.04 -3.98 8.70
N LEU A 80 3.03 -3.15 8.35
CA LEU A 80 3.70 -3.21 7.05
C LEU A 80 4.50 -4.51 6.87
N GLU A 81 5.18 -5.01 7.90
CA GLU A 81 5.91 -6.28 7.84
C GLU A 81 4.95 -7.45 7.57
N ASP A 82 3.79 -7.48 8.22
CA ASP A 82 2.74 -8.49 8.00
C ASP A 82 2.16 -8.40 6.58
N ALA A 83 1.70 -7.22 6.18
CA ALA A 83 1.07 -7.00 4.88
C ALA A 83 2.04 -7.16 3.70
N CYS A 84 3.30 -6.74 3.82
CA CYS A 84 4.32 -6.96 2.77
C CYS A 84 4.54 -8.46 2.51
N THR A 85 4.52 -9.28 3.56
CA THR A 85 4.60 -10.74 3.43
C THR A 85 3.38 -11.26 2.67
N GLY A 86 2.17 -10.80 3.04
CA GLY A 86 0.92 -10.98 2.29
C GLY A 86 1.03 -10.71 0.80
N LEU A 87 1.42 -9.48 0.48
CA LEU A 87 1.51 -8.97 -0.88
C LEU A 87 2.51 -9.77 -1.72
N LEU A 88 3.67 -10.11 -1.15
CA LEU A 88 4.68 -10.90 -1.84
C LEU A 88 4.17 -12.28 -2.27
N ASP A 89 3.46 -13.02 -1.40
CA ASP A 89 2.91 -14.31 -1.79
C ASP A 89 1.81 -14.17 -2.86
N THR A 90 1.01 -13.10 -2.81
CA THR A 90 0.00 -12.85 -3.86
C THR A 90 0.66 -12.61 -5.21
N ILE A 91 1.70 -11.78 -5.27
CA ILE A 91 2.44 -11.48 -6.50
C ILE A 91 3.11 -12.76 -7.04
N THR A 92 3.86 -13.47 -6.19
CA THR A 92 4.60 -14.68 -6.63
C THR A 92 3.69 -15.84 -7.05
N ARG A 93 2.50 -15.98 -6.44
CA ARG A 93 1.50 -16.96 -6.89
C ARG A 93 0.87 -16.59 -8.22
N SER A 94 0.67 -15.31 -8.47
CA SER A 94 0.09 -14.81 -9.72
C SER A 94 1.05 -15.05 -10.90
N ASP A 95 2.34 -14.83 -10.68
CA ASP A 95 3.40 -15.14 -11.66
C ASP A 95 3.53 -16.64 -11.97
N SER A 96 3.20 -17.51 -11.01
CA SER A 96 3.27 -18.97 -11.19
C SER A 96 2.08 -19.55 -11.96
N GLN A 97 1.04 -18.74 -12.23
CA GLN A 97 -0.16 -19.16 -12.98
C GLN A 97 -0.29 -18.49 -14.36
N ALA A 98 0.69 -17.66 -14.75
CA ALA A 98 0.83 -17.08 -16.09
C ALA A 98 1.83 -17.88 -16.94
#